data_AF-A0A0U0ZTP6-F1
#
_entry.id   AF-A0A0U0ZTP6-F1
#
_cell.length_a   1.000
_cell.length_b   1.000
_cell.length_c   1.000
_cell.angle_alpha   90.00
_cell.angle_beta   90.00
_cell.angle_gamma   90.00
#
_symmetry.space_group_name_H-M   'P 1'
#
loop_
_entity.id
_entity.type
_entity.pdbx_description
1 polymer ?
#
loop_
_entity_poly.entity_id
_entity_poly.type
_entity_poly.pdbx_seq_one_letter_code
_entity_poly.pdbx_strand_id
1 'polypeptide(L)'
;MAYTSQNMVSPISLQQLKEANAQRQARAVAAAKRALAVLNQVPYPKASTEEAIRVLRLRVDHPAMSLRQLAQLHEPALTKDTYAARLRRAIEVADEIQARKAKGGCSSGWAMRCSE
;
A
#
# COMPACT_ATOMS: atom_id res chain seq x y z
N MET A 1 44.71 -16.97 -22.87
CA MET A 1 43.39 -16.30 -22.94
C MET A 1 42.42 -17.11 -22.09
N ALA A 2 42.13 -16.67 -20.86
CA ALA A 2 41.23 -17.36 -19.94
C ALA A 2 39.79 -16.86 -20.19
N TYR A 3 38.96 -17.70 -20.80
CA TYR A 3 37.56 -17.36 -21.07
C TYR A 3 36.67 -17.82 -19.92
N THR A 4 35.73 -16.92 -19.61
CA THR A 4 34.43 -17.15 -18.95
C THR A 4 34.41 -17.50 -17.47
N SER A 5 34.33 -16.43 -16.68
CA SER A 5 33.62 -16.39 -15.40
C SER A 5 32.19 -16.91 -15.58
N GLN A 6 31.94 -18.16 -15.18
CA GLN A 6 30.61 -18.75 -15.16
C GLN A 6 29.83 -18.18 -13.97
N ASN A 7 29.04 -17.16 -14.25
CA ASN A 7 28.10 -16.56 -13.30
C ASN A 7 26.90 -17.51 -13.15
N MET A 8 27.01 -18.48 -12.23
CA MET A 8 25.99 -19.51 -12.01
C MET A 8 24.82 -18.93 -11.20
N VAL A 9 23.87 -18.27 -11.87
CA VAL A 9 22.59 -17.92 -11.25
C VAL A 9 21.79 -19.22 -11.06
N SER A 10 21.82 -19.78 -9.85
CA SER A 10 21.04 -20.98 -9.53
C SER A 10 19.54 -20.71 -9.70
N PRO A 11 18.77 -21.65 -10.27
CA PRO A 11 17.33 -21.48 -10.39
C PRO A 11 16.69 -21.42 -9.00
N ILE A 12 16.00 -20.31 -8.69
CA ILE A 12 15.27 -20.17 -7.43
C ILE A 12 14.19 -21.25 -7.37
N SER A 13 14.13 -21.98 -6.27
CA SER A 13 13.15 -23.05 -6.07
C SER A 13 11.72 -22.51 -5.91
N LEU A 14 10.72 -23.34 -6.23
CA LEU A 14 9.31 -23.00 -6.03
C LEU A 14 8.98 -22.67 -4.56
N GLN A 15 9.66 -23.33 -3.60
CA GLN A 15 9.53 -23.06 -2.17
C GLN A 15 10.01 -21.64 -1.84
N GLN A 16 11.22 -21.29 -2.28
CA GLN A 16 11.78 -19.94 -2.10
C GLN A 16 10.90 -18.85 -2.75
N LEU A 17 10.30 -19.10 -3.91
CA LEU A 17 9.37 -18.17 -4.55
C LEU A 17 8.09 -17.97 -3.72
N LYS A 18 7.53 -19.05 -3.16
CA LYS A 18 6.35 -18.98 -2.29
C LYS A 18 6.64 -18.18 -1.02
N GLU A 19 7.77 -18.44 -0.38
CA GLU A 19 8.22 -17.72 0.81
C GLU A 19 8.44 -16.23 0.50
N ALA A 20 9.14 -15.91 -0.58
CA ALA A 20 9.35 -14.53 -1.01
C ALA A 20 8.02 -13.79 -1.28
N ASN A 21 7.06 -14.47 -1.90
CA ASN A 21 5.73 -13.92 -2.12
C ASN A 21 4.95 -13.72 -0.82
N ALA A 22 5.00 -14.68 0.11
CA ALA A 22 4.38 -14.54 1.43
C ALA A 22 4.97 -13.37 2.22
N GLN A 23 6.29 -13.18 2.17
CA GLN A 23 6.96 -12.03 2.81
C GLN A 23 6.52 -10.70 2.18
N ARG A 24 6.45 -10.63 0.84
CA ARG A 24 5.96 -9.42 0.14
C ARG A 24 4.51 -9.13 0.49
N GLN A 25 3.67 -10.15 0.57
CA GLN A 25 2.27 -10.03 0.98
C GLN A 25 2.13 -9.52 2.41
N ALA A 26 2.91 -10.06 3.35
CA ALA A 26 2.93 -9.63 4.75
C ALA A 26 3.37 -8.16 4.87
N ARG A 27 4.42 -7.75 4.14
CA ARG A 27 4.87 -6.36 4.08
C ARG A 27 3.80 -5.43 3.51
N ALA A 28 3.11 -5.85 2.45
CA ALA A 28 2.02 -5.07 1.86
C ALA A 28 0.85 -4.90 2.84
N VAL A 29 0.49 -5.94 3.60
CA VAL A 29 -0.55 -5.85 4.64
C VAL A 29 -0.11 -4.92 5.77
N ALA A 30 1.13 -5.03 6.24
CA ALA A 30 1.67 -4.15 7.28
C ALA A 30 1.68 -2.68 6.83
N ALA A 31 2.13 -2.42 5.59
CA ALA A 31 2.08 -1.09 4.99
C ALA A 31 0.64 -0.56 4.89
N ALA A 32 -0.30 -1.40 4.45
CA ALA A 32 -1.71 -1.02 4.36
C ALA A 32 -2.33 -0.66 5.72
N LYS A 33 -2.02 -1.43 6.78
CA LYS A 33 -2.44 -1.13 8.16
C LYS A 33 -1.95 0.24 8.62
N ARG A 34 -0.67 0.54 8.39
CA ARG A 34 -0.09 1.85 8.73
C ARG A 34 -0.75 2.97 7.94
N ALA A 35 -0.94 2.77 6.64
CA ALA A 35 -1.57 3.77 5.77
C ALA A 35 -3.01 4.07 6.19
N LEU A 36 -3.80 3.05 6.56
CA LEU A 36 -5.15 3.25 7.10
C LEU A 36 -5.15 4.09 8.38
N ALA A 37 -4.23 3.82 9.30
CA ALA A 37 -4.13 4.58 10.54
C ALA A 37 -3.87 6.08 10.27
N VAL A 38 -3.06 6.41 9.27
CA VAL A 38 -2.78 7.81 8.88
C VAL A 38 -3.98 8.43 8.18
N LEU A 39 -4.57 7.74 7.20
CA LEU A 39 -5.68 8.29 6.39
C LEU A 39 -6.97 8.46 7.20
N ASN A 40 -7.23 7.60 8.20
CA ASN A 40 -8.37 7.75 9.10
C ASN A 40 -8.26 8.98 10.02
N GLN A 41 -7.07 9.58 10.17
CA GLN A 41 -6.87 10.80 10.96
C GLN A 41 -7.06 12.07 10.13
N VAL A 42 -7.32 11.97 8.82
CA VAL A 42 -7.49 13.13 7.95
C VAL A 42 -8.92 13.66 8.09
N PRO A 43 -9.10 14.90 8.60
CA PRO A 43 -10.43 15.51 8.66
C PRO A 43 -10.89 15.85 7.24
N TYR A 44 -12.16 15.53 6.92
CA TYR A 44 -12.80 15.75 5.61
C TYR A 44 -12.10 15.05 4.43
N PRO A 45 -12.19 13.71 4.34
CA PRO A 45 -11.62 12.97 3.23
C PRO A 45 -12.29 13.36 1.90
N LYS A 46 -11.48 13.54 0.86
CA LYS A 46 -11.99 13.65 -0.51
C LYS A 46 -12.44 12.26 -0.99
N ALA A 47 -13.29 12.19 -2.01
CA ALA A 47 -13.72 10.91 -2.60
C ALA A 47 -12.55 9.99 -2.99
N SER A 48 -11.44 10.57 -3.47
CA SER A 48 -10.21 9.82 -3.77
C SER A 48 -9.54 9.20 -2.54
N THR A 49 -9.64 9.85 -1.38
CA THR A 49 -9.16 9.34 -0.08
C THR A 49 -10.06 8.22 0.41
N GLU A 50 -11.37 8.32 0.23
CA GLU A 50 -12.31 7.25 0.58
C GLU A 50 -12.05 5.98 -0.24
N GLU A 51 -11.84 6.13 -1.56
CA GLU A 51 -11.43 5.02 -2.44
C GLU A 51 -10.10 4.39 -1.99
N ALA A 52 -9.12 5.22 -1.60
CA ALA A 52 -7.85 4.73 -1.07
C ALA A 52 -8.06 3.92 0.22
N ILE A 53 -8.91 4.40 1.13
CA ILE A 53 -9.28 3.69 2.37
C ILE A 53 -9.98 2.37 2.04
N ARG A 54 -10.93 2.34 1.09
CA ARG A 54 -11.62 1.10 0.66
C ARG A 54 -10.62 0.04 0.17
N VAL A 55 -9.70 0.42 -0.72
CA VAL A 55 -8.66 -0.48 -1.25
C VAL A 55 -7.77 -1.02 -0.14
N LEU A 56 -7.32 -0.14 0.77
CA LEU A 56 -6.47 -0.53 1.88
C LEU A 56 -7.18 -1.45 2.88
N ARG A 57 -8.46 -1.19 3.20
CA ARG A 57 -9.27 -2.04 4.08
C ARG A 57 -9.39 -3.45 3.51
N LEU A 58 -9.76 -3.59 2.24
CA LEU A 58 -9.82 -4.90 1.57
C LEU A 58 -8.52 -5.69 1.69
N ARG A 59 -7.36 -5.03 1.58
CA ARG A 59 -6.06 -5.72 1.73
C ARG A 59 -5.82 -6.19 3.17
N VAL A 60 -6.27 -5.43 4.16
CA VAL A 60 -6.12 -5.74 5.60
C VAL A 60 -7.10 -6.82 6.05
N ASP A 61 -8.34 -6.75 5.57
CA ASP A 61 -9.42 -7.69 5.91
C ASP A 61 -9.18 -9.07 5.26
N HIS A 62 -8.54 -9.10 4.09
CA HIS A 62 -8.24 -10.33 3.36
C HIS A 62 -6.74 -10.46 3.04
N PRO A 63 -5.88 -10.70 4.04
CA PRO A 63 -4.42 -10.65 3.89
C PRO A 63 -3.85 -11.77 2.99
N ALA A 64 -4.51 -12.93 2.99
CA ALA A 64 -4.11 -14.11 2.23
C ALA A 64 -4.66 -14.14 0.80
N MET A 65 -5.62 -13.27 0.47
CA MET A 65 -6.20 -13.25 -0.89
C MET A 65 -5.23 -12.69 -1.92
N SER A 66 -5.35 -13.20 -3.14
CA SER A 66 -4.62 -12.67 -4.29
C SER A 66 -5.13 -11.29 -4.68
N LEU A 67 -4.28 -10.49 -5.35
CA LEU A 67 -4.68 -9.16 -5.84
C LEU A 67 -5.87 -9.20 -6.81
N ARG A 68 -6.00 -10.30 -7.57
CA ARG A 68 -7.13 -10.48 -8.49
C ARG A 68 -8.44 -10.69 -7.73
N GLN A 69 -8.42 -11.52 -6.68
CA GLN A 69 -9.60 -11.74 -5.82
C GLN A 69 -9.98 -10.44 -5.09
N LEU A 70 -9.00 -9.71 -4.56
CA LEU A 70 -9.25 -8.41 -3.92
C LEU A 70 -9.87 -7.39 -4.88
N ALA A 71 -9.41 -7.37 -6.14
CA ALA A 71 -9.94 -6.47 -7.16
C ALA A 71 -11.39 -6.81 -7.55
N GLN A 72 -11.78 -8.08 -7.48
CA GLN A 72 -13.16 -8.53 -7.72
C GLN A 72 -14.11 -8.20 -6.56
N LEU A 73 -13.60 -8.17 -5.33
CA LEU A 73 -14.38 -7.76 -4.15
C LEU A 73 -14.59 -6.25 -4.06
N HIS A 74 -13.81 -5.48 -4.80
CA HIS A 74 -13.97 -4.03 -4.85
C HIS A 74 -15.23 -3.65 -5.62
N GLU A 75 -15.99 -2.68 -5.14
CA GLU A 75 -17.12 -2.10 -5.86
C GLU A 75 -16.80 -0.64 -6.24
N PRO A 76 -16.77 -0.29 -7.54
CA PRO A 76 -16.94 -1.15 -8.72
C PRO A 76 -15.79 -2.15 -8.90
N ALA A 77 -16.07 -3.29 -9.57
CA ALA A 77 -15.08 -4.34 -9.82
C ALA A 77 -13.88 -3.79 -10.62
N LEU A 78 -12.67 -4.07 -10.12
CA LEU A 78 -11.44 -3.58 -10.71
C LEU A 78 -10.65 -4.71 -11.36
N THR A 79 -9.70 -4.34 -12.22
CA THR A 79 -8.64 -5.27 -12.64
C THR A 79 -7.58 -5.38 -11.54
N LYS A 80 -6.86 -6.51 -11.55
CA LYS A 80 -5.72 -6.77 -10.65
C LYS A 80 -4.71 -5.60 -10.66
N ASP A 81 -4.40 -5.08 -11.85
CA ASP A 81 -3.37 -4.04 -12.03
C ASP A 81 -3.86 -2.67 -11.56
N THR A 82 -5.14 -2.34 -11.79
CA THR A 82 -5.78 -1.13 -11.25
C THR A 82 -5.79 -1.16 -9.72
N TYR A 83 -6.19 -2.29 -9.12
CA TYR A 83 -6.17 -2.45 -7.67
C TYR A 83 -4.75 -2.30 -7.12
N ALA A 84 -3.75 -2.96 -7.74
CA ALA A 84 -2.35 -2.85 -7.34
C ALA A 84 -1.80 -1.41 -7.45
N ALA A 85 -2.19 -0.66 -8.48
CA ALA A 85 -1.82 0.74 -8.63
C ALA A 85 -2.46 1.63 -7.56
N ARG A 86 -3.75 1.43 -7.27
CA ARG A 86 -4.46 2.17 -6.21
C ARG A 86 -3.87 1.87 -4.83
N LEU A 87 -3.56 0.60 -4.53
CA LEU A 87 -2.97 0.19 -3.26
C LEU A 87 -1.61 0.87 -3.04
N ARG A 88 -0.73 0.88 -4.06
CA ARG A 88 0.57 1.55 -3.98
C ARG A 88 0.43 3.05 -3.73
N ARG A 89 -0.40 3.73 -4.54
CA ARG A 89 -0.67 5.17 -4.36
C ARG A 89 -1.25 5.50 -2.99
N ALA A 90 -2.15 4.67 -2.47
CA ALA A 90 -2.74 4.87 -1.15
C ALA A 90 -1.69 4.81 -0.03
N ILE A 91 -0.73 3.89 -0.14
CA ILE A 91 0.41 3.79 0.78
C ILE A 91 1.31 5.03 0.65
N GLU A 92 1.69 5.41 -0.57
CA GLU A 92 2.53 6.58 -0.84
C GLU A 92 1.93 7.89 -0.28
N VAL A 93 0.62 8.09 -0.48
CA VAL A 93 -0.09 9.27 0.05
C VAL A 93 -0.07 9.28 1.59
N ALA A 94 -0.27 8.13 2.23
CA ALA A 94 -0.19 8.04 3.67
C ALA A 94 1.23 8.32 4.20
N ASP A 95 2.25 7.77 3.53
CA ASP A 95 3.65 8.03 3.86
C ASP A 95 4.01 9.51 3.69
N GLU A 96 3.50 10.17 2.64
CA GLU A 96 3.68 11.61 2.44
C GLU A 96 3.02 12.44 3.54
N ILE A 97 1.78 12.11 3.93
CA ILE A 97 1.09 12.79 5.03
C ILE A 97 1.88 12.61 6.33
N GLN A 98 2.37 11.41 6.61
CA GLN A 98 3.17 11.12 7.79
C GLN A 98 4.49 11.91 7.78
N ALA A 99 5.18 11.96 6.64
CA ALA A 99 6.41 12.72 6.48
C ALA A 99 6.17 14.23 6.62
N ARG A 100 5.05 14.76 6.09
CA ARG A 100 4.64 16.15 6.26
C ARG A 100 4.33 16.46 7.73
N LYS A 101 3.63 15.58 8.46
CA LYS A 101 3.41 15.72 9.91
C LYS A 101 4.72 15.74 10.70
N ALA A 102 5.67 14.86 10.36
CA ALA A 102 6.98 14.82 11.01
C ALA A 102 7.81 16.10 10.77
N LYS A 103 7.74 16.67 9.56
CA LYS A 103 8.38 17.97 9.23
C LYS A 103 7.60 19.17 9.78
N GLY A 104 6.28 19.04 9.95
CA GLY A 104 5.34 20.05 10.43
C GLY A 104 5.20 20.12 11.97
N GLY A 105 6.12 19.52 12.72
CA GLY A 105 6.22 19.67 14.19
C GLY A 105 6.40 21.13 14.68
N CYS A 106 6.49 22.10 13.76
CA CYS A 106 6.38 23.54 14.02
C CYS A 106 5.41 24.20 13.03
N SER A 107 4.12 23.88 13.09
CA SER A 107 2.99 24.84 12.90
C SER A 107 1.70 24.07 12.62
N SER A 108 0.75 24.23 13.53
CA SER A 108 -0.66 23.91 13.35
C SER A 108 -1.22 24.58 12.10
N GLY A 109 -1.55 23.81 11.06
CA GLY A 109 -2.15 24.34 9.83
C GLY A 109 -3.44 23.66 9.36
N TRP A 110 -3.90 22.60 10.03
CA TRP A 110 -5.05 21.81 9.55
C TRP A 110 -6.29 21.88 10.46
N ALA A 111 -6.24 22.69 11.53
CA ALA A 111 -7.36 22.88 12.47
C ALA A 111 -8.12 24.22 12.32
N MET A 112 -7.83 25.07 11.33
CA MET A 112 -8.54 26.34 11.15
C MET A 112 -9.55 26.28 10.00
N ARG A 113 -10.75 25.84 10.35
CA ARG A 113 -11.98 26.46 9.86
C ARG A 113 -12.74 26.95 11.10
N CYS A 114 -12.30 28.08 11.64
CA CYS A 114 -13.12 28.85 12.56
C CYS A 114 -14.05 29.70 11.71
N SER A 115 -15.33 29.37 11.73
CA SER A 115 -16.40 30.30 11.38
C SER A 115 -16.44 31.39 12.44
N GLU A 116 -16.45 32.65 12.00
CA GLU A 116 -17.33 33.78 12.39
C GLU A 116 -16.73 35.09 11.89
#